data_AF-A0A7K4GR03-F1
#
_entry.id   AF-A0A7K4GR03-F1
#
_cell.length_a   1.000
_cell.length_b   1.000
_cell.length_c   1.000
_cell.angle_alpha   90.00
_cell.angle_beta   90.00
_cell.angle_gamma   90.00
#
_symmetry.space_group_name_H-M   'P 1'
#
loop_
_entity.id
_entity.type
_entity.pdbx_description
1 polymer ?
#
loop_
_entity_poly.entity_id
_entity_poly.type
_entity_poly.pdbx_seq_one_letter_code
_entity_poly.pdbx_strand_id
1 'polypeptide(L)'
;MGYNKNSLVTALIEKGVKIPNPSSVEISDEVNINLISSEDVTIHSGCKIFGKKTLIMSGVKLGSRSPVTIKNCQLGKNIELKGGYFEGSTFLDSANMGDGAEVREGCLLEEEANGAHTVGLKQTILFPFVTLGSIINFCDILMAGGTDRKNHSEVGSSYIHFNYNPNQDKATASLIGDVAYGVMLNQPPIFLGGQGGLVGPSRIGYKTVIAAGVIYRGDCPQGHTLLMGKKHQKEDMDFYPGLYWRVKTRVINCIEYIANIIALRQWYLNVRSTFYQGSDMEKLLYEGAVEKLDLIFNERIKRFKQLANKMEISIELYKSVMGNKAVNELIIQKREFFENIQKIESSFNECLANSGEEKKRVEFLKSINDIYKKTGKDYINVIQNLNEYSRKVGTSWLLSIVKNTRNTILNYLPSFN
;
A
#
# COMPACT_ATOMS: atom_id res chain seq x y z
N MET A 1 42.53 -9.79 -11.96
CA MET A 1 41.88 -10.81 -11.12
C MET A 1 40.37 -10.66 -11.29
N GLY A 2 39.79 -11.41 -12.23
CA GLY A 2 38.36 -11.35 -12.51
C GLY A 2 37.61 -12.17 -11.47
N TYR A 3 36.82 -11.51 -10.62
CA TYR A 3 35.87 -12.20 -9.75
C TYR A 3 34.96 -13.05 -10.63
N ASN A 4 34.90 -14.34 -10.30
CA ASN A 4 34.26 -15.37 -11.09
C ASN A 4 32.73 -15.18 -11.02
N LYS A 5 32.16 -14.27 -11.83
CA LYS A 5 30.70 -14.02 -11.91
C LYS A 5 29.89 -15.31 -12.17
N ASN A 6 30.53 -16.34 -12.72
CA ASN A 6 29.95 -17.67 -12.90
C ASN A 6 29.78 -18.47 -11.60
N SER A 7 30.45 -18.13 -10.49
CA SER A 7 30.45 -18.97 -9.28
C SER A 7 29.08 -18.99 -8.57
N LEU A 8 28.43 -17.84 -8.37
CA LEU A 8 27.14 -17.76 -7.70
C LEU A 8 26.00 -18.39 -8.52
N VAL A 9 26.01 -18.15 -9.83
CA VAL A 9 25.04 -18.77 -10.76
C VAL A 9 25.21 -20.29 -10.75
N THR A 10 26.45 -20.78 -10.80
CA THR A 10 26.74 -22.22 -10.72
C THR A 10 26.28 -22.80 -9.38
N ALA A 11 26.58 -22.13 -8.26
CA ALA A 11 26.16 -22.57 -6.93
C ALA A 11 24.63 -22.66 -6.78
N LEU A 12 23.87 -21.75 -7.39
CA LEU A 12 22.40 -21.83 -7.39
C LEU A 12 21.87 -23.00 -8.22
N ILE A 13 22.48 -23.26 -9.37
CA ILE A 13 22.13 -24.43 -10.20
C ILE A 13 22.41 -25.72 -9.43
N GLU A 14 23.58 -25.84 -8.82
CA GLU A 14 23.94 -26.99 -7.96
C GLU A 14 22.99 -27.14 -6.77
N LYS A 15 22.49 -26.02 -6.22
CA LYS A 15 21.47 -26.02 -5.16
C LYS A 15 20.11 -26.56 -5.65
N GLY A 16 19.81 -26.46 -6.94
CA GLY A 16 18.56 -26.94 -7.56
C GLY A 16 17.75 -25.89 -8.31
N VAL A 17 18.22 -24.64 -8.40
CA VAL A 17 17.54 -23.57 -9.12
C VAL A 17 17.61 -23.79 -10.63
N LYS A 18 16.48 -23.66 -11.32
CA LYS A 18 16.38 -23.83 -12.78
C LYS A 18 16.81 -22.53 -13.47
N ILE A 19 18.00 -22.53 -14.07
CA ILE A 19 18.54 -21.39 -14.85
C ILE A 19 18.84 -21.86 -16.28
N PRO A 20 17.89 -21.75 -17.23
CA PRO A 20 18.03 -22.32 -18.57
C PRO A 20 19.19 -21.75 -19.40
N ASN A 21 19.56 -20.48 -19.18
CA ASN A 21 20.71 -19.85 -19.81
C ASN A 21 21.59 -19.12 -18.77
N PRO A 22 22.49 -19.85 -18.08
CA PRO A 22 23.30 -19.33 -16.99
C PRO A 22 24.15 -18.13 -17.38
N SER A 23 24.69 -18.12 -18.61
CA SER A 23 25.57 -17.05 -19.11
C SER A 23 24.89 -15.68 -19.24
N SER A 24 23.55 -15.65 -19.20
CA SER A 24 22.74 -14.45 -19.37
C SER A 24 22.18 -13.87 -18.07
N VAL A 25 22.41 -14.53 -16.92
CA VAL A 25 21.89 -14.09 -15.63
C VAL A 25 22.98 -13.37 -14.85
N GLU A 26 22.64 -12.23 -14.28
CA GLU A 26 23.55 -11.45 -13.43
C GLU A 26 23.10 -11.53 -11.96
N ILE A 27 24.00 -11.93 -11.07
CA ILE A 27 23.77 -11.95 -9.63
C ILE A 27 24.93 -11.21 -8.97
N SER A 28 24.63 -10.17 -8.19
CA SER A 28 25.67 -9.43 -7.48
C SER A 28 26.19 -10.17 -6.25
N ASP A 29 27.45 -9.93 -5.90
CA ASP A 29 28.15 -10.57 -4.78
C ASP A 29 27.49 -10.39 -3.40
N GLU A 30 26.67 -9.35 -3.22
CA GLU A 30 25.92 -9.10 -1.98
C GLU A 30 24.70 -10.01 -1.78
N VAL A 31 24.27 -10.75 -2.81
CA VAL A 31 23.10 -11.62 -2.74
C VAL A 31 23.45 -12.89 -1.96
N ASN A 32 22.73 -13.12 -0.87
CA ASN A 32 22.87 -14.34 -0.10
C ASN A 32 22.09 -15.50 -0.75
N ILE A 33 22.78 -16.43 -1.39
CA ILE A 33 22.17 -17.60 -2.05
C ILE A 33 21.42 -18.52 -1.08
N ASN A 34 21.66 -18.45 0.22
CA ASN A 34 20.88 -19.18 1.22
C ASN A 34 19.45 -18.65 1.35
N LEU A 35 19.21 -17.41 0.91
CA LEU A 35 17.89 -16.77 0.85
C LEU A 35 17.18 -16.98 -0.49
N ILE A 36 17.68 -17.89 -1.33
CA ILE A 36 17.01 -18.31 -2.57
C ILE A 36 16.66 -19.79 -2.43
N SER A 37 15.38 -20.14 -2.45
CA SER A 37 14.93 -21.52 -2.37
C SER A 37 15.46 -22.34 -3.55
N SER A 38 15.78 -23.61 -3.30
CA SER A 38 16.08 -24.58 -4.35
C SER A 38 14.82 -25.25 -4.92
N GLU A 39 13.69 -25.13 -4.24
CA GLU A 39 12.46 -25.81 -4.60
C GLU A 39 11.70 -25.01 -5.66
N ASP A 40 11.70 -25.54 -6.89
CA ASP A 40 10.92 -25.03 -8.03
C ASP A 40 11.12 -23.55 -8.39
N VAL A 41 12.27 -22.99 -8.05
CA VAL A 41 12.66 -21.64 -8.50
C VAL A 41 13.17 -21.69 -9.94
N THR A 42 12.68 -20.79 -10.79
CA THR A 42 13.14 -20.61 -12.18
C THR A 42 13.57 -19.18 -12.44
N ILE A 43 14.78 -18.99 -12.97
CA ILE A 43 15.34 -17.69 -13.34
C ILE A 43 15.62 -17.71 -14.84
N HIS A 44 14.78 -17.02 -15.61
CA HIS A 44 14.90 -16.96 -17.07
C HIS A 44 16.00 -16.01 -17.54
N SER A 45 16.30 -16.08 -18.83
CA SER A 45 17.40 -15.38 -19.48
C SER A 45 17.36 -13.87 -19.30
N GLY A 46 18.51 -13.25 -19.09
CA GLY A 46 18.67 -11.79 -18.98
C GLY A 46 18.30 -11.21 -17.61
N CYS A 47 17.79 -12.02 -16.68
CA CYS A 47 17.41 -11.56 -15.35
C CYS A 47 18.63 -11.08 -14.52
N LYS A 48 18.39 -10.10 -13.66
CA LYS A 48 19.39 -9.51 -12.77
C LYS A 48 18.90 -9.47 -11.34
N ILE A 49 19.74 -9.89 -10.41
CA ILE A 49 19.40 -10.05 -8.99
C ILE A 49 20.43 -9.29 -8.14
N PHE A 50 19.94 -8.31 -7.39
CA PHE A 50 20.73 -7.42 -6.56
C PHE A 50 20.21 -7.33 -5.13
N GLY A 51 21.01 -6.81 -4.21
CA GLY A 51 20.57 -6.43 -2.87
C GLY A 51 20.72 -7.53 -1.83
N LYS A 52 21.40 -7.19 -0.72
CA LYS A 52 21.59 -8.06 0.45
C LYS A 52 20.30 -8.56 1.12
N LYS A 53 19.18 -7.86 0.93
CA LYS A 53 17.87 -8.23 1.49
C LYS A 53 17.03 -9.10 0.55
N THR A 54 17.55 -9.48 -0.63
CA THR A 54 16.77 -10.25 -1.58
C THR A 54 16.47 -11.66 -1.07
N LEU A 55 15.19 -12.00 -1.06
CA LEU A 55 14.65 -13.27 -0.61
C LEU A 55 13.74 -13.85 -1.72
N ILE A 56 13.95 -15.10 -2.09
CA ILE A 56 13.18 -15.81 -3.12
C ILE A 56 12.72 -17.16 -2.56
N MET A 57 11.43 -17.30 -2.28
CA MET A 57 10.86 -18.56 -1.77
C MET A 57 10.55 -19.57 -2.88
N SER A 58 9.99 -20.73 -2.53
CA SER A 58 9.73 -21.82 -3.45
C SER A 58 8.72 -21.47 -4.55
N GLY A 59 8.87 -22.10 -5.72
CA GLY A 59 7.97 -21.92 -6.86
C GLY A 59 8.08 -20.58 -7.59
N VAL A 60 8.99 -19.69 -7.19
CA VAL A 60 9.14 -18.37 -7.80
C VAL A 60 9.67 -18.48 -9.23
N LYS A 61 9.06 -17.72 -10.15
CA LYS A 61 9.48 -17.60 -11.55
C LYS A 61 9.81 -16.16 -11.89
N LEU A 62 11.04 -15.93 -12.35
CA LEU A 62 11.53 -14.61 -12.74
C LEU A 62 11.77 -14.56 -14.25
N GLY A 63 11.11 -13.64 -14.93
CA GLY A 63 11.35 -13.29 -16.33
C GLY A 63 10.78 -14.25 -17.35
N SER A 64 9.63 -14.88 -17.07
CA SER A 64 9.00 -15.84 -17.98
C SER A 64 8.57 -15.26 -19.33
N ARG A 65 8.47 -13.92 -19.45
CA ARG A 65 8.19 -13.21 -20.72
C ARG A 65 9.34 -12.32 -21.18
N SER A 66 9.87 -11.49 -20.27
CA SER A 66 10.97 -10.56 -20.52
C SER A 66 11.91 -10.53 -19.32
N PRO A 67 13.16 -10.05 -19.45
CA PRO A 67 14.08 -9.95 -18.33
C PRO A 67 13.50 -9.19 -17.13
N VAL A 68 13.78 -9.71 -15.93
CA VAL A 68 13.45 -9.08 -14.66
C VAL A 68 14.71 -8.57 -13.99
N THR A 69 14.67 -7.34 -13.49
CA THR A 69 15.63 -6.86 -12.49
C THR A 69 14.96 -6.78 -11.14
N ILE A 70 15.48 -7.48 -10.14
CA ILE A 70 15.06 -7.34 -8.74
C ILE A 70 16.19 -6.78 -7.88
N LYS A 71 15.85 -5.94 -6.90
CA LYS A 71 16.79 -5.40 -5.92
C LYS A 71 16.15 -5.27 -4.54
N ASN A 72 16.70 -5.96 -3.53
CA ASN A 72 16.20 -5.95 -2.14
C ASN A 72 14.69 -6.29 -2.03
N CYS A 73 14.20 -7.22 -2.87
CA CYS A 73 12.82 -7.68 -2.86
C CYS A 73 12.65 -8.93 -1.99
N GLN A 74 11.52 -9.05 -1.29
CA GLN A 74 11.15 -10.27 -0.59
C GLN A 74 9.98 -10.93 -1.32
N LEU A 75 10.21 -12.11 -1.87
CA LEU A 75 9.26 -12.86 -2.67
C LEU A 75 8.82 -14.12 -1.92
N GLY A 76 7.56 -14.16 -1.50
CA GLY A 76 6.86 -15.35 -1.03
C GLY A 76 6.73 -16.46 -2.07
N LYS A 77 5.97 -17.50 -1.71
CA LYS A 77 5.86 -18.74 -2.50
C LYS A 77 5.07 -18.47 -3.79
N ASN A 78 5.41 -19.18 -4.87
CA ASN A 78 4.66 -19.19 -6.13
C ASN A 78 4.47 -17.83 -6.80
N ILE A 79 5.36 -16.87 -6.54
CA ILE A 79 5.32 -15.57 -7.23
C ILE A 79 5.83 -15.72 -8.66
N GLU A 80 5.19 -15.02 -9.58
CA GLU A 80 5.70 -14.88 -10.93
C GLU A 80 5.79 -13.40 -11.30
N LEU A 81 7.04 -12.97 -11.54
CA LEU A 81 7.36 -11.66 -12.07
C LEU A 81 7.74 -11.85 -13.55
N LYS A 82 6.83 -11.50 -14.46
CA LYS A 82 6.95 -11.89 -15.88
C LYS A 82 7.97 -11.07 -16.66
N GLY A 83 8.22 -9.83 -16.24
CA GLY A 83 9.21 -8.92 -16.84
C GLY A 83 9.16 -7.52 -16.22
N GLY A 84 10.30 -6.82 -16.19
CA GLY A 84 10.37 -5.43 -15.71
C GLY A 84 11.33 -5.20 -14.53
N TYR A 85 11.04 -4.17 -13.73
CA TYR A 85 11.90 -3.69 -12.65
C TYR A 85 11.19 -3.71 -11.30
N PHE A 86 11.86 -4.26 -10.28
CA PHE A 86 11.34 -4.42 -8.93
C PHE A 86 12.40 -4.03 -7.91
N GLU A 87 12.08 -3.07 -7.04
CA GLU A 87 13.02 -2.60 -6.01
C GLU A 87 12.32 -2.44 -4.65
N GLY A 88 12.96 -2.92 -3.59
CA GLY A 88 12.63 -2.61 -2.21
C GLY A 88 11.19 -2.93 -1.81
N SER A 89 10.60 -3.97 -2.40
CA SER A 89 9.18 -4.33 -2.26
C SER A 89 9.00 -5.77 -1.78
N THR A 90 7.88 -6.02 -1.12
CA THR A 90 7.50 -7.33 -0.60
C THR A 90 6.26 -7.84 -1.29
N PHE A 91 6.31 -9.10 -1.68
CA PHE A 91 5.24 -9.81 -2.36
C PHE A 91 4.95 -11.07 -1.54
N LEU A 92 3.72 -11.23 -1.10
CA LEU A 92 3.27 -12.43 -0.40
C LEU A 92 2.82 -13.50 -1.40
N ASP A 93 2.44 -14.66 -0.87
CA ASP A 93 2.29 -15.88 -1.65
C ASP A 93 1.33 -15.71 -2.85
N SER A 94 1.77 -16.21 -4.00
CA SER A 94 1.05 -16.20 -5.26
C SER A 94 0.72 -14.80 -5.83
N ALA A 95 1.31 -13.73 -5.31
CA ALA A 95 1.25 -12.43 -5.97
C ALA A 95 1.92 -12.49 -7.35
N ASN A 96 1.41 -11.72 -8.31
CA ASN A 96 1.85 -11.80 -9.71
C ASN A 96 1.95 -10.42 -10.35
N MET A 97 2.99 -10.22 -11.16
CA MET A 97 3.13 -9.01 -11.97
C MET A 97 3.44 -9.38 -13.42
N GLY A 98 2.66 -8.81 -14.33
CA GLY A 98 2.82 -8.96 -15.77
C GLY A 98 4.09 -8.32 -16.31
N ASP A 99 4.24 -8.44 -17.62
CA ASP A 99 5.41 -7.95 -18.34
C ASP A 99 5.50 -6.41 -18.34
N GLY A 100 6.71 -5.86 -18.34
CA GLY A 100 6.95 -4.42 -18.30
C GLY A 100 6.52 -3.72 -17.01
N ALA A 101 6.42 -4.43 -15.89
CA ALA A 101 6.09 -3.83 -14.60
C ALA A 101 7.22 -2.93 -14.07
N GLU A 102 6.87 -1.87 -13.34
CA GLU A 102 7.80 -0.99 -12.64
C GLU A 102 7.36 -0.82 -11.19
N VAL A 103 7.77 -1.75 -10.32
CA VAL A 103 7.42 -1.74 -8.89
C VAL A 103 8.60 -1.17 -8.10
N ARG A 104 8.43 0.03 -7.57
CA ARG A 104 9.47 0.75 -6.83
C ARG A 104 9.27 0.62 -5.33
N GLU A 105 10.26 1.12 -4.59
CA GLU A 105 10.36 0.95 -3.14
C GLU A 105 9.08 1.26 -2.35
N GLY A 106 8.86 0.44 -1.33
CA GLY A 106 7.75 0.58 -0.39
C GLY A 106 6.44 0.00 -0.91
N CYS A 107 6.48 -1.02 -1.78
CA CYS A 107 5.27 -1.75 -2.15
C CYS A 107 5.11 -3.04 -1.34
N LEU A 108 3.87 -3.33 -0.95
CA LEU A 108 3.45 -4.57 -0.30
C LEU A 108 2.27 -5.14 -1.06
N LEU A 109 2.47 -6.26 -1.73
CA LEU A 109 1.42 -6.98 -2.44
C LEU A 109 1.10 -8.24 -1.64
N GLU A 110 -0.10 -8.30 -1.08
CA GLU A 110 -0.55 -9.45 -0.30
C GLU A 110 -0.98 -10.61 -1.22
N GLU A 111 -1.46 -11.70 -0.62
CA GLU A 111 -1.68 -12.97 -1.30
C GLU A 111 -2.55 -12.83 -2.54
N GLU A 112 -2.10 -13.41 -3.65
CA GLU A 112 -2.84 -13.42 -4.92
C GLU A 112 -3.18 -12.03 -5.49
N ALA A 113 -2.59 -10.95 -4.98
CA ALA A 113 -2.66 -9.64 -5.63
C ALA A 113 -1.97 -9.70 -7.00
N ASN A 114 -2.60 -9.12 -8.02
CA ASN A 114 -2.19 -9.31 -9.41
C ASN A 114 -2.06 -7.97 -10.15
N GLY A 115 -1.04 -7.85 -11.01
CA GLY A 115 -0.96 -6.82 -12.03
C GLY A 115 -0.80 -7.42 -13.42
N ALA A 116 -1.51 -6.89 -14.42
CA ALA A 116 -1.27 -7.23 -15.82
C ALA A 116 0.01 -6.53 -16.33
N HIS A 117 0.11 -6.26 -17.64
CA HIS A 117 1.33 -5.68 -18.22
C HIS A 117 1.42 -4.17 -17.98
N THR A 118 2.64 -3.66 -17.86
CA THR A 118 2.94 -2.21 -17.76
C THR A 118 2.26 -1.54 -16.56
N VAL A 119 2.39 -2.17 -15.38
CA VAL A 119 1.88 -1.62 -14.11
C VAL A 119 3.03 -0.96 -13.34
N GLY A 120 2.88 0.32 -13.03
CA GLY A 120 3.80 1.13 -12.24
C GLY A 120 3.29 1.36 -10.82
N LEU A 121 4.08 0.98 -9.82
CA LEU A 121 3.76 1.11 -8.38
C LEU A 121 4.90 1.79 -7.62
N LYS A 122 4.55 2.45 -6.52
CA LYS A 122 5.48 2.97 -5.51
C LYS A 122 4.68 3.30 -4.26
N GLN A 123 5.17 2.90 -3.09
CA GLN A 123 4.49 3.23 -1.83
C GLN A 123 3.02 2.76 -1.85
N THR A 124 2.80 1.53 -2.32
CA THR A 124 1.46 0.98 -2.60
C THR A 124 1.25 -0.34 -1.85
N ILE A 125 0.11 -0.46 -1.17
CA ILE A 125 -0.34 -1.68 -0.50
C ILE A 125 -1.56 -2.22 -1.25
N LEU A 126 -1.46 -3.47 -1.71
CA LEU A 126 -2.58 -4.21 -2.29
C LEU A 126 -2.92 -5.37 -1.38
N PHE A 127 -4.15 -5.39 -0.87
CA PHE A 127 -4.68 -6.51 -0.09
C PHE A 127 -4.93 -7.72 -0.98
N PRO A 128 -5.26 -8.90 -0.41
CA PRO A 128 -5.38 -10.11 -1.18
C PRO A 128 -6.37 -9.97 -2.33
N PHE A 129 -6.06 -10.64 -3.43
CA PHE A 129 -6.85 -10.71 -4.66
C PHE A 129 -6.98 -9.40 -5.46
N VAL A 130 -6.59 -8.24 -4.93
CA VAL A 130 -6.71 -6.95 -5.65
C VAL A 130 -5.98 -7.05 -6.98
N THR A 131 -6.72 -6.77 -8.06
CA THR A 131 -6.24 -6.96 -9.43
C THR A 131 -6.13 -5.63 -10.16
N LEU A 132 -4.94 -5.37 -10.71
CA LEU A 132 -4.64 -4.24 -11.56
C LEU A 132 -4.62 -4.73 -13.01
N GLY A 133 -5.36 -4.03 -13.86
CA GLY A 133 -5.32 -4.16 -15.31
C GLY A 133 -3.98 -3.72 -15.89
N SER A 134 -3.99 -3.26 -17.15
CA SER A 134 -2.75 -2.96 -17.88
C SER A 134 -2.50 -1.46 -18.00
N ILE A 135 -1.24 -1.04 -18.16
CA ILE A 135 -0.88 0.37 -18.42
C ILE A 135 -1.35 1.28 -17.27
N ILE A 136 -0.97 0.95 -16.04
CA ILE A 136 -1.47 1.62 -14.83
C ILE A 136 -0.32 2.35 -14.12
N ASN A 137 -0.61 3.52 -13.56
CA ASN A 137 0.26 4.14 -12.54
C ASN A 137 -0.54 4.34 -11.25
N PHE A 138 -0.22 3.54 -10.23
CA PHE A 138 -1.04 3.39 -9.02
C PHE A 138 -0.19 3.54 -7.74
N CYS A 139 0.57 4.63 -7.68
CA CYS A 139 1.46 4.95 -6.57
C CYS A 139 0.72 5.57 -5.38
N ASP A 140 1.25 5.46 -4.16
CA ASP A 140 0.72 6.12 -2.94
C ASP A 140 -0.73 5.70 -2.58
N ILE A 141 -1.01 4.39 -2.62
CA ILE A 141 -2.36 3.84 -2.39
C ILE A 141 -2.34 2.70 -1.38
N LEU A 142 -3.40 2.58 -0.59
CA LEU A 142 -3.83 1.32 0.02
C LEU A 142 -5.14 0.93 -0.64
N MET A 143 -5.21 -0.27 -1.21
CA MET A 143 -6.43 -0.80 -1.82
C MET A 143 -6.79 -2.16 -1.25
N ALA A 144 -8.07 -2.30 -0.88
CA ALA A 144 -8.68 -3.51 -0.34
C ALA A 144 -10.05 -3.79 -0.97
N GLY A 145 -10.63 -4.94 -0.61
CA GLY A 145 -11.97 -5.37 -1.01
C GLY A 145 -11.95 -6.55 -1.97
N GLY A 146 -12.97 -7.38 -1.89
CA GLY A 146 -13.02 -8.69 -2.51
C GLY A 146 -13.03 -9.80 -1.46
N THR A 147 -13.44 -10.98 -1.88
CA THR A 147 -13.49 -12.21 -1.05
C THR A 147 -12.52 -13.26 -1.53
N ASP A 148 -12.20 -13.28 -2.83
CA ASP A 148 -11.38 -14.27 -3.51
C ASP A 148 -11.00 -13.77 -4.91
N ARG A 149 -10.25 -14.58 -5.69
CA ARG A 149 -9.80 -14.27 -7.06
C ARG A 149 -10.88 -14.12 -8.11
N LYS A 150 -12.12 -14.56 -7.86
CA LYS A 150 -13.26 -14.39 -8.79
C LYS A 150 -14.11 -13.18 -8.40
N ASN A 151 -14.10 -12.82 -7.12
CA ASN A 151 -14.79 -11.65 -6.59
C ASN A 151 -13.77 -10.72 -5.92
N HIS A 152 -13.01 -10.00 -6.74
CA HIS A 152 -11.92 -9.12 -6.31
C HIS A 152 -12.21 -7.66 -6.64
N SER A 153 -11.56 -6.74 -5.92
CA SER A 153 -11.50 -5.35 -6.38
C SER A 153 -10.61 -5.23 -7.61
N GLU A 154 -10.97 -4.33 -8.51
CA GLU A 154 -10.28 -4.19 -9.79
C GLU A 154 -10.00 -2.72 -10.14
N VAL A 155 -8.81 -2.50 -10.68
CA VAL A 155 -8.42 -1.26 -11.33
C VAL A 155 -8.30 -1.52 -12.82
N GLY A 156 -9.22 -0.97 -13.60
CA GLY A 156 -9.25 -1.16 -15.04
C GLY A 156 -8.00 -0.59 -15.73
N SER A 157 -7.72 -1.06 -16.93
CA SER A 157 -6.54 -0.64 -17.69
C SER A 157 -6.48 0.87 -17.94
N SER A 158 -5.28 1.44 -18.07
CA SER A 158 -5.05 2.87 -18.30
C SER A 158 -5.54 3.77 -17.16
N TYR A 159 -5.48 3.29 -15.92
CA TYR A 159 -5.84 4.06 -14.73
C TYR A 159 -4.63 4.78 -14.13
N ILE A 160 -4.85 6.03 -13.67
CA ILE A 160 -3.82 6.84 -13.03
C ILE A 160 -4.29 7.33 -11.66
N HIS A 161 -3.49 7.10 -10.63
CA HIS A 161 -3.61 7.85 -9.39
C HIS A 161 -2.74 9.12 -9.45
N PHE A 162 -3.38 10.29 -9.40
CA PHE A 162 -2.69 11.57 -9.42
C PHE A 162 -2.20 11.91 -8.00
N ASN A 163 -0.95 11.56 -7.71
CA ASN A 163 -0.28 11.67 -6.42
C ASN A 163 0.75 12.83 -6.34
N TYR A 164 0.69 13.77 -7.28
CA TYR A 164 1.52 14.96 -7.29
C TYR A 164 0.71 16.13 -7.83
N ASN A 165 0.73 17.27 -7.14
CA ASN A 165 -0.07 18.43 -7.52
C ASN A 165 0.80 19.61 -8.02
N PRO A 166 0.19 20.63 -8.66
CA PRO A 166 0.92 21.81 -9.16
C PRO A 166 1.67 22.62 -8.09
N ASN A 167 1.30 22.51 -6.81
CA ASN A 167 2.03 23.10 -5.69
C ASN A 167 3.21 22.24 -5.21
N GLN A 168 3.67 21.32 -6.06
CA GLN A 168 4.77 20.38 -5.79
C GLN A 168 4.56 19.58 -4.49
N ASP A 169 3.35 19.08 -4.29
CA ASP A 169 2.93 18.41 -3.05
C ASP A 169 2.61 16.93 -3.27
N LYS A 170 2.94 16.10 -2.28
CA LYS A 170 2.70 14.65 -2.27
C LYS A 170 1.90 14.16 -1.06
N ALA A 171 1.26 15.04 -0.30
CA ALA A 171 0.31 14.66 0.75
C ALA A 171 -1.03 14.27 0.09
N THR A 172 -0.98 13.19 -0.69
CA THR A 172 -2.00 12.80 -1.68
C THR A 172 -2.25 11.29 -1.68
N ALA A 173 -1.85 10.56 -0.63
CA ALA A 173 -2.13 9.13 -0.55
C ALA A 173 -3.64 8.88 -0.46
N SER A 174 -4.12 7.87 -1.20
CA SER A 174 -5.55 7.53 -1.22
C SER A 174 -5.83 6.19 -0.56
N LEU A 175 -6.95 6.15 0.18
CA LEU A 175 -7.44 4.98 0.90
C LEU A 175 -8.66 4.42 0.13
N ILE A 176 -8.52 3.22 -0.43
CA ILE A 176 -9.55 2.57 -1.25
C ILE A 176 -9.96 1.28 -0.52
N GLY A 177 -11.11 1.32 0.13
CA GLY A 177 -11.48 0.41 1.23
C GLY A 177 -10.98 0.97 2.56
N ASP A 178 -10.69 0.07 3.50
CA ASP A 178 -10.03 0.36 4.76
C ASP A 178 -9.41 -0.91 5.35
N VAL A 179 -8.60 -0.78 6.38
CA VAL A 179 -7.92 -1.92 7.00
C VAL A 179 -8.85 -2.73 7.89
N ALA A 180 -9.65 -2.07 8.72
CA ALA A 180 -10.42 -2.73 9.77
C ALA A 180 -11.42 -3.76 9.22
N TYR A 181 -12.06 -3.44 8.09
CA TYR A 181 -12.95 -4.33 7.36
C TYR A 181 -12.22 -5.13 6.29
N GLY A 182 -11.17 -4.57 5.67
CA GLY A 182 -10.48 -5.19 4.53
C GLY A 182 -9.74 -6.46 4.89
N VAL A 183 -9.08 -6.51 6.05
CA VAL A 183 -8.31 -7.70 6.48
C VAL A 183 -9.19 -8.90 6.81
N MET A 184 -10.51 -8.71 6.89
CA MET A 184 -11.48 -9.79 7.13
C MET A 184 -11.84 -10.56 5.85
N LEU A 185 -11.36 -10.12 4.68
CA LEU A 185 -11.54 -10.76 3.36
C LEU A 185 -13.00 -11.09 3.03
N ASN A 186 -13.91 -10.20 3.43
CA ASN A 186 -15.34 -10.39 3.28
C ASN A 186 -16.10 -9.15 2.80
N GLN A 187 -15.36 -8.18 2.25
CA GLN A 187 -15.94 -6.93 1.77
C GLN A 187 -16.25 -7.02 0.28
N PRO A 188 -17.34 -6.39 -0.18
CA PRO A 188 -17.63 -6.34 -1.60
C PRO A 188 -16.53 -5.57 -2.35
N PRO A 189 -16.27 -5.93 -3.62
CA PRO A 189 -15.20 -5.34 -4.39
C PRO A 189 -15.43 -3.85 -4.67
N ILE A 190 -14.34 -3.14 -4.93
CA ILE A 190 -14.31 -1.77 -5.46
C ILE A 190 -13.86 -1.86 -6.92
N PHE A 191 -14.54 -1.17 -7.82
CA PHE A 191 -14.20 -1.14 -9.24
C PHE A 191 -13.80 0.26 -9.68
N LEU A 192 -12.57 0.44 -10.14
CA LEU A 192 -12.07 1.69 -10.70
C LEU A 192 -12.00 1.52 -12.23
N GLY A 193 -12.99 2.04 -12.95
CA GLY A 193 -13.12 1.83 -14.39
C GLY A 193 -11.94 2.35 -15.20
N GLY A 194 -11.53 1.58 -16.21
CA GLY A 194 -10.36 1.87 -17.04
C GLY A 194 -10.44 3.20 -17.81
N GLN A 195 -9.30 3.65 -18.32
CA GLN A 195 -9.10 4.99 -18.88
C GLN A 195 -9.52 6.11 -17.91
N GLY A 196 -9.53 5.82 -16.61
CA GLY A 196 -9.95 6.72 -15.55
C GLY A 196 -8.77 7.23 -14.73
N GLY A 197 -9.10 7.94 -13.65
CA GLY A 197 -8.11 8.28 -12.66
C GLY A 197 -8.70 8.79 -11.35
N LEU A 198 -7.88 8.79 -10.32
CA LEU A 198 -8.25 9.25 -8.98
C LEU A 198 -7.29 10.36 -8.55
N VAL A 199 -7.81 11.52 -8.21
CA VAL A 199 -7.01 12.65 -7.73
C VAL A 199 -6.88 12.60 -6.22
N GLY A 200 -5.69 12.28 -5.74
CA GLY A 200 -5.43 12.11 -4.31
C GLY A 200 -5.24 13.41 -3.53
N PRO A 201 -5.39 13.38 -2.19
CA PRO A 201 -5.79 12.20 -1.41
C PRO A 201 -7.31 12.00 -1.45
N SER A 202 -7.74 10.77 -1.67
CA SER A 202 -9.15 10.38 -1.73
C SER A 202 -9.47 9.18 -0.85
N ARG A 203 -10.73 9.08 -0.41
CA ARG A 203 -11.29 7.94 0.31
C ARG A 203 -12.43 7.31 -0.48
N ILE A 204 -12.31 6.04 -0.85
CA ILE A 204 -13.32 5.31 -1.63
C ILE A 204 -13.74 4.08 -0.83
N GLY A 205 -15.02 3.95 -0.49
CA GLY A 205 -15.56 2.82 0.27
C GLY A 205 -15.92 1.62 -0.60
N TYR A 206 -16.13 0.47 0.05
CA TYR A 206 -16.49 -0.79 -0.60
C TYR A 206 -17.75 -0.69 -1.46
N LYS A 207 -17.87 -1.57 -2.47
CA LYS A 207 -18.99 -1.57 -3.43
C LYS A 207 -19.14 -0.28 -4.24
N THR A 208 -18.08 0.52 -4.33
CA THR A 208 -18.05 1.69 -5.22
C THR A 208 -17.62 1.27 -6.62
N VAL A 209 -18.27 1.86 -7.62
CA VAL A 209 -17.87 1.76 -9.01
C VAL A 209 -17.56 3.16 -9.51
N ILE A 210 -16.33 3.43 -9.91
CA ILE A 210 -15.99 4.62 -10.71
C ILE A 210 -16.13 4.19 -12.17
N ALA A 211 -16.97 4.90 -12.94
CA ALA A 211 -17.19 4.56 -14.34
C ALA A 211 -15.90 4.73 -15.16
N ALA A 212 -15.78 3.97 -16.26
CA ALA A 212 -14.66 4.10 -17.18
C ALA A 212 -14.60 5.52 -17.77
N GLY A 213 -13.39 6.01 -18.05
CA GLY A 213 -13.17 7.38 -18.57
C GLY A 213 -13.31 8.49 -17.51
N VAL A 214 -13.62 8.18 -16.25
CA VAL A 214 -13.83 9.19 -15.21
C VAL A 214 -12.53 9.49 -14.46
N ILE A 215 -12.14 10.77 -14.45
CA ILE A 215 -11.16 11.30 -13.50
C ILE A 215 -11.92 11.83 -12.27
N TYR A 216 -11.93 11.05 -11.19
CA TYR A 216 -12.65 11.36 -9.96
C TYR A 216 -11.83 12.29 -9.04
N ARG A 217 -12.49 13.35 -8.55
CA ARG A 217 -11.91 14.41 -7.69
C ARG A 217 -12.75 14.58 -6.43
N GLY A 218 -12.71 13.60 -5.55
CA GLY A 218 -13.47 13.64 -4.31
C GLY A 218 -13.39 12.35 -3.53
N ASP A 219 -14.33 12.21 -2.60
CA ASP A 219 -14.42 11.09 -1.68
C ASP A 219 -15.77 10.38 -1.84
N CYS A 220 -15.82 9.11 -1.46
CA CYS A 220 -17.01 8.28 -1.32
C CYS A 220 -16.78 7.23 -0.21
N PRO A 221 -16.44 7.64 1.03
CA PRO A 221 -16.09 6.70 2.11
C PRO A 221 -17.24 5.75 2.48
N GLN A 222 -18.49 6.17 2.27
CA GLN A 222 -19.68 5.36 2.49
C GLN A 222 -19.82 4.17 1.53
N GLY A 223 -19.13 4.21 0.39
CA GLY A 223 -19.20 3.17 -0.61
C GLY A 223 -20.53 3.13 -1.38
N HIS A 224 -20.87 1.96 -1.91
CA HIS A 224 -22.20 1.61 -2.44
C HIS A 224 -22.74 2.57 -3.53
N THR A 225 -21.84 3.19 -4.30
CA THR A 225 -22.20 4.27 -5.23
C THR A 225 -21.57 4.03 -6.60
N LEU A 226 -22.33 4.33 -7.67
CA LEU A 226 -21.81 4.47 -9.03
C LEU A 226 -21.43 5.94 -9.28
N LEU A 227 -20.15 6.20 -9.51
CA LEU A 227 -19.58 7.53 -9.71
C LEU A 227 -19.35 7.77 -11.21
N MET A 228 -20.24 8.55 -11.82
CA MET A 228 -20.23 8.87 -13.26
C MET A 228 -19.35 10.08 -13.64
N GLY A 229 -18.63 10.66 -12.68
CA GLY A 229 -17.92 11.93 -12.86
C GLY A 229 -18.82 13.15 -12.66
N LYS A 230 -18.26 14.24 -12.12
CA LYS A 230 -18.96 15.52 -11.97
C LYS A 230 -18.76 16.38 -13.21
N LYS A 231 -19.75 17.21 -13.58
CA LYS A 231 -19.57 18.25 -14.60
C LYS A 231 -18.38 19.14 -14.23
N HIS A 232 -17.51 19.43 -15.18
CA HIS A 232 -16.34 20.29 -14.97
C HIS A 232 -16.80 21.69 -14.50
N GLN A 233 -16.01 22.33 -13.63
CA GLN A 233 -16.16 23.77 -13.38
C GLN A 233 -16.01 24.50 -14.72
N LYS A 234 -16.92 25.44 -15.00
CA LYS A 234 -17.05 26.05 -16.34
C LYS A 234 -16.05 27.18 -16.61
N GLU A 235 -15.32 27.63 -15.60
CA GLU A 235 -14.47 28.82 -15.69
C GLU A 235 -13.04 28.49 -15.28
N ASP A 236 -12.11 28.95 -16.09
CA ASP A 236 -10.69 28.96 -15.75
C ASP A 236 -10.45 29.95 -14.62
N MET A 237 -9.52 29.62 -13.72
CA MET A 237 -9.11 30.48 -12.62
C MET A 237 -7.62 30.73 -12.68
N ASP A 238 -7.19 31.91 -12.24
CA ASP A 238 -5.78 32.22 -12.07
C ASP A 238 -5.11 31.21 -11.13
N PHE A 239 -3.95 30.72 -11.56
CA PHE A 239 -3.11 29.86 -10.74
C PHE A 239 -2.18 30.71 -9.88
N TYR A 240 -2.33 30.60 -8.56
CA TYR A 240 -1.44 31.21 -7.58
C TYR A 240 -0.55 30.13 -6.94
N PRO A 241 0.73 30.01 -7.35
CA PRO A 241 1.63 28.99 -6.82
C PRO A 241 1.75 29.09 -5.30
N GLY A 242 1.58 27.97 -4.59
CA GLY A 242 1.63 27.92 -3.12
C GLY A 242 0.30 28.23 -2.42
N LEU A 243 -0.73 28.63 -3.15
CA LEU A 243 -2.06 28.84 -2.59
C LEU A 243 -2.83 27.52 -2.49
N TYR A 244 -3.33 27.22 -1.29
CA TYR A 244 -4.21 26.08 -1.03
C TYR A 244 -5.62 26.56 -0.71
N TRP A 245 -6.56 26.23 -1.60
CA TRP A 245 -7.98 26.60 -1.48
C TRP A 245 -8.78 25.66 -0.57
N ARG A 246 -8.32 24.41 -0.40
CA ARG A 246 -8.99 23.38 0.39
C ARG A 246 -7.97 22.57 1.17
N VAL A 247 -7.88 22.82 2.47
CA VAL A 247 -6.92 22.15 3.35
C VAL A 247 -7.60 21.06 4.19
N LYS A 248 -8.82 21.31 4.68
CA LYS A 248 -9.60 20.39 5.53
C LYS A 248 -9.65 18.95 5.01
N THR A 249 -10.22 18.74 3.82
CA THR A 249 -10.36 17.40 3.23
C THR A 249 -9.01 16.70 3.04
N ARG A 250 -7.99 17.44 2.57
CA ARG A 250 -6.65 16.89 2.35
C ARG A 250 -6.04 16.38 3.66
N VAL A 251 -6.09 17.20 4.70
CA VAL A 251 -5.57 16.87 6.03
C VAL A 251 -6.30 15.67 6.62
N ILE A 252 -7.64 15.67 6.60
CA ILE A 252 -8.46 14.57 7.11
C ILE A 252 -8.14 13.26 6.37
N ASN A 253 -8.05 13.28 5.04
CA ASN A 253 -7.76 12.08 4.26
C ASN A 253 -6.35 11.54 4.54
N CYS A 254 -5.35 12.41 4.77
CA CYS A 254 -4.03 11.98 5.21
C CYS A 254 -4.06 11.36 6.61
N ILE A 255 -4.78 11.94 7.56
CA ILE A 255 -4.94 11.40 8.92
C ILE A 255 -5.56 9.99 8.85
N GLU A 256 -6.63 9.84 8.08
CA GLU A 256 -7.35 8.56 7.92
C GLU A 256 -6.48 7.50 7.25
N TYR A 257 -5.69 7.88 6.24
CA TYR A 257 -4.72 6.97 5.61
C TYR A 257 -3.66 6.51 6.63
N ILE A 258 -3.02 7.43 7.35
CA ILE A 258 -1.96 7.10 8.33
C ILE A 258 -2.51 6.23 9.46
N ALA A 259 -3.72 6.55 9.96
CA ALA A 259 -4.39 5.74 10.98
C ALA A 259 -4.64 4.30 10.51
N ASN A 260 -4.98 4.10 9.23
CA ASN A 260 -5.10 2.77 8.64
C ASN A 260 -3.74 2.06 8.54
N ILE A 261 -2.65 2.75 8.18
CA ILE A 261 -1.31 2.15 8.19
C ILE A 261 -0.92 1.65 9.60
N ILE A 262 -1.22 2.43 10.64
CA ILE A 262 -1.00 2.00 12.04
C ILE A 262 -1.83 0.76 12.37
N ALA A 263 -3.11 0.75 12.01
CA ALA A 263 -3.97 -0.42 12.23
C ALA A 263 -3.47 -1.67 11.47
N LEU A 264 -2.98 -1.50 10.24
CA LEU A 264 -2.42 -2.61 9.45
C LEU A 264 -1.13 -3.13 10.06
N ARG A 265 -0.27 -2.23 10.54
CA ARG A 265 0.93 -2.62 11.28
C ARG A 265 0.58 -3.47 12.51
N GLN A 266 -0.44 -3.08 13.27
CA GLN A 266 -0.92 -3.87 14.41
C GLN A 266 -1.51 -5.22 13.98
N TRP A 267 -2.21 -5.28 12.84
CA TRP A 267 -2.63 -6.56 12.25
C TRP A 267 -1.43 -7.46 11.92
N TYR A 268 -0.37 -6.90 11.34
CA TYR A 268 0.83 -7.66 11.03
C TYR A 268 1.50 -8.22 12.29
N LEU A 269 1.70 -7.35 13.29
CA LEU A 269 2.39 -7.71 14.53
C LEU A 269 1.64 -8.79 15.35
N ASN A 270 0.31 -8.69 15.41
CA ASN A 270 -0.50 -9.55 16.29
C ASN A 270 -1.10 -10.76 15.58
N VAL A 271 -1.44 -10.64 14.29
CA VAL A 271 -2.15 -11.70 13.53
C VAL A 271 -1.23 -12.34 12.52
N ARG A 272 -0.67 -11.56 11.57
CA ARG A 272 0.17 -12.11 10.49
C ARG A 272 1.39 -12.85 11.02
N SER A 273 2.02 -12.35 12.09
CA SER A 273 3.22 -12.96 12.70
C SER A 273 3.04 -14.46 13.02
N THR A 274 1.83 -14.91 13.34
CA THR A 274 1.51 -16.33 13.61
C THR A 274 1.78 -17.26 12.42
N PHE A 275 1.65 -16.73 11.20
CA PHE A 275 1.74 -17.51 9.96
C PHE A 275 3.18 -17.67 9.44
N TYR A 276 4.16 -16.96 10.00
CA TYR A 276 5.54 -16.90 9.51
C TYR A 276 6.59 -17.46 10.49
N GLN A 277 6.19 -18.37 11.38
CA GLN A 277 7.07 -18.93 12.42
C GLN A 277 7.80 -20.22 12.00
N GLY A 278 7.64 -20.72 10.77
CA GLY A 278 8.12 -22.04 10.38
C GLY A 278 9.60 -22.09 9.98
N SER A 279 10.07 -21.16 9.16
CA SER A 279 11.46 -21.09 8.67
C SER A 279 12.04 -19.68 8.77
N ASP A 280 13.36 -19.54 8.71
CA ASP A 280 14.01 -18.22 8.72
C ASP A 280 13.66 -17.40 7.48
N MET A 281 13.42 -18.05 6.33
CA MET A 281 12.90 -17.37 5.13
C MET A 281 11.49 -16.81 5.34
N GLU A 282 10.61 -17.55 6.02
CA GLU A 282 9.26 -17.06 6.37
C GLU A 282 9.35 -15.85 7.31
N LYS A 283 10.23 -15.87 8.31
CA LYS A 283 10.45 -14.73 9.21
C LYS A 283 10.96 -13.50 8.44
N LEU A 284 11.93 -13.67 7.54
CA LEU A 284 12.47 -12.58 6.72
C LEU A 284 11.44 -12.00 5.73
N LEU A 285 10.53 -12.84 5.20
CA LEU A 285 9.42 -12.35 4.38
C LEU A 285 8.50 -11.45 5.20
N TYR A 286 8.12 -11.91 6.40
CA TYR A 286 7.31 -11.15 7.33
C TYR A 286 7.97 -9.82 7.75
N GLU A 287 9.26 -9.86 8.12
CA GLU A 287 10.03 -8.67 8.46
C GLU A 287 10.08 -7.68 7.29
N GLY A 288 10.25 -8.18 6.07
CA GLY A 288 10.16 -7.37 4.85
C GLY A 288 8.82 -6.66 4.73
N ALA A 289 7.71 -7.36 4.97
CA ALA A 289 6.37 -6.77 4.91
C ALA A 289 6.16 -5.68 5.98
N VAL A 290 6.57 -5.94 7.23
CA VAL A 290 6.52 -4.94 8.32
C VAL A 290 7.39 -3.73 8.00
N GLU A 291 8.59 -3.94 7.45
CA GLU A 291 9.47 -2.85 6.99
C GLU A 291 8.77 -1.96 5.95
N LYS A 292 7.95 -2.52 5.04
CA LYS A 292 7.21 -1.70 4.06
C LYS A 292 6.17 -0.82 4.71
N LEU A 293 5.49 -1.31 5.75
CA LEU A 293 4.55 -0.50 6.53
C LEU A 293 5.26 0.66 7.24
N ASP A 294 6.43 0.41 7.83
CA ASP A 294 7.24 1.44 8.48
C ASP A 294 7.75 2.49 7.47
N LEU A 295 8.22 2.05 6.29
CA LEU A 295 8.65 2.94 5.21
C LEU A 295 7.50 3.82 4.72
N ILE A 296 6.30 3.25 4.52
CA ILE A 296 5.11 3.99 4.10
C ILE A 296 4.70 5.00 5.15
N PHE A 297 4.62 4.59 6.42
CA PHE A 297 4.30 5.47 7.53
C PHE A 297 5.25 6.68 7.57
N ASN A 298 6.56 6.43 7.57
CA ASN A 298 7.57 7.49 7.64
C ASN A 298 7.47 8.48 6.46
N GLU A 299 7.28 7.96 5.24
CA GLU A 299 7.09 8.82 4.07
C GLU A 299 5.78 9.63 4.18
N ARG A 300 4.68 9.04 4.69
CA ARG A 300 3.42 9.79 4.87
C ARG A 300 3.56 10.91 5.89
N ILE A 301 4.21 10.67 7.03
CA ILE A 301 4.48 11.70 8.04
C ILE A 301 5.34 12.82 7.44
N LYS A 302 6.41 12.47 6.72
CA LYS A 302 7.25 13.44 6.01
C LYS A 302 6.43 14.30 5.04
N ARG A 303 5.56 13.72 4.22
CA ARG A 303 4.72 14.47 3.28
C ARG A 303 3.69 15.33 3.99
N PHE A 304 3.12 14.86 5.08
CA PHE A 304 2.18 15.61 5.90
C PHE A 304 2.84 16.86 6.51
N LYS A 305 4.07 16.75 7.03
CA LYS A 305 4.86 17.90 7.49
C LYS A 305 5.20 18.89 6.38
N GLN A 306 5.61 18.39 5.22
CA GLN A 306 5.90 19.23 4.06
C GLN A 306 4.67 20.04 3.61
N LEU A 307 3.48 19.46 3.69
CA LEU A 307 2.24 20.17 3.44
C LEU A 307 2.01 21.27 4.49
N ALA A 308 2.13 20.95 5.78
CA ALA A 308 1.93 21.91 6.87
C ALA A 308 2.85 23.13 6.75
N ASN A 309 4.13 22.92 6.43
CA ASN A 309 5.12 24.00 6.28
C ASN A 309 4.81 24.95 5.12
N LYS A 310 3.93 24.58 4.18
CA LYS A 310 3.48 25.47 3.10
C LYS A 310 2.31 26.38 3.52
N MET A 311 1.73 26.16 4.69
CA MET A 311 0.52 26.87 5.10
C MET A 311 0.79 28.34 5.41
N GLU A 312 1.96 28.71 5.93
CA GLU A 312 2.35 30.10 6.19
C GLU A 312 2.25 30.97 4.92
N ILE A 313 2.98 30.60 3.87
CA ILE A 313 2.92 31.26 2.55
C ILE A 313 1.50 31.23 1.97
N SER A 314 0.79 30.11 2.13
CA SER A 314 -0.59 29.96 1.66
C SER A 314 -1.59 30.88 2.37
N ILE A 315 -1.32 31.30 3.62
CA ILE A 315 -2.13 32.28 4.35
C ILE A 315 -1.91 33.67 3.77
N GLU A 316 -0.65 34.07 3.58
CA GLU A 316 -0.29 35.38 3.03
C GLU A 316 -0.89 35.59 1.65
N LEU A 317 -0.69 34.61 0.75
CA LEU A 317 -1.27 34.62 -0.59
C LEU A 317 -2.80 34.66 -0.57
N TYR A 318 -3.44 33.87 0.30
CA TYR A 318 -4.90 33.85 0.39
C TYR A 318 -5.47 35.20 0.81
N LYS A 319 -4.84 35.87 1.78
CA LYS A 319 -5.23 37.22 2.21
C LYS A 319 -5.03 38.24 1.09
N SER A 320 -3.91 38.17 0.39
CA SER A 320 -3.61 39.07 -0.73
C SER A 320 -4.60 38.92 -1.88
N VAL A 321 -4.95 37.68 -2.25
CA VAL A 321 -5.84 37.41 -3.39
C VAL A 321 -7.30 37.73 -3.06
N MET A 322 -7.76 37.40 -1.85
CA MET A 322 -9.17 37.57 -1.48
C MET A 322 -9.49 38.95 -0.91
N GLY A 323 -8.51 39.67 -0.34
CA GLY A 323 -8.73 40.93 0.36
C GLY A 323 -9.84 40.81 1.40
N ASN A 324 -10.84 41.70 1.31
CA ASN A 324 -12.00 41.72 2.21
C ASN A 324 -12.93 40.49 2.09
N LYS A 325 -12.78 39.67 1.04
CA LYS A 325 -13.56 38.43 0.85
C LYS A 325 -12.89 37.21 1.49
N ALA A 326 -11.77 37.38 2.19
CA ALA A 326 -11.06 36.28 2.83
C ALA A 326 -11.92 35.65 3.94
N VAL A 327 -12.08 34.32 3.90
CA VAL A 327 -12.83 33.58 4.91
C VAL A 327 -11.89 33.25 6.08
N ASN A 328 -12.25 33.71 7.28
CA ASN A 328 -11.44 33.51 8.49
C ASN A 328 -11.24 32.03 8.83
N GLU A 329 -12.24 31.17 8.60
CA GLU A 329 -12.16 29.73 8.88
C GLU A 329 -10.97 29.06 8.16
N LEU A 330 -10.76 29.35 6.88
CA LEU A 330 -9.65 28.77 6.12
C LEU A 330 -8.28 29.25 6.63
N ILE A 331 -8.19 30.51 7.08
CA ILE A 331 -6.96 31.05 7.69
C ILE A 331 -6.67 30.34 9.00
N ILE A 332 -7.70 30.13 9.84
CA ILE A 332 -7.57 29.40 11.11
C ILE A 332 -7.10 27.97 10.85
N GLN A 333 -7.74 27.24 9.92
CA GLN A 333 -7.35 25.87 9.56
C GLN A 333 -5.88 25.78 9.11
N LYS A 334 -5.43 26.70 8.26
CA LYS A 334 -4.04 26.74 7.79
C LYS A 334 -3.06 27.00 8.94
N ARG A 335 -3.37 27.98 9.80
CA ARG A 335 -2.53 28.37 10.93
C ARG A 335 -2.42 27.27 11.96
N GLU A 336 -3.56 26.72 12.38
CA GLU A 336 -3.66 25.65 13.36
C GLU A 336 -2.89 24.40 12.91
N PHE A 337 -2.98 24.06 11.62
CA PHE A 337 -2.23 22.94 11.05
C PHE A 337 -0.72 23.19 11.06
N PHE A 338 -0.28 24.39 10.70
CA PHE A 338 1.13 24.77 10.73
C PHE A 338 1.71 24.76 12.16
N GLU A 339 1.04 25.45 13.09
CA GLU A 339 1.54 25.66 14.46
C GLU A 339 1.60 24.36 15.26
N ASN A 340 0.71 23.41 14.99
CA ASN A 340 0.64 22.14 15.73
C ASN A 340 1.37 20.97 15.07
N ILE A 341 2.04 21.16 13.92
CA ILE A 341 2.59 20.04 13.15
C ILE A 341 3.59 19.17 13.93
N GLN A 342 4.41 19.77 14.79
CA GLN A 342 5.38 19.04 15.62
C GLN A 342 4.69 18.14 16.65
N LYS A 343 3.63 18.66 17.30
CA LYS A 343 2.83 17.87 18.25
C LYS A 343 2.11 16.73 17.53
N ILE A 344 1.55 17.02 16.36
CA ILE A 344 0.86 16.02 15.53
C ILE A 344 1.82 14.90 15.09
N GLU A 345 3.03 15.24 14.65
CA GLU A 345 4.07 14.24 14.32
C GLU A 345 4.41 13.37 15.52
N SER A 346 4.68 13.96 16.70
CA SER A 346 4.95 13.19 17.91
C SER A 346 3.78 12.25 18.25
N SER A 347 2.54 12.74 18.19
CA SER A 347 1.35 11.93 18.47
C SER A 347 1.14 10.80 17.47
N PHE A 348 1.47 10.98 16.18
CA PHE A 348 1.45 9.87 15.23
C PHE A 348 2.47 8.79 15.59
N ASN A 349 3.68 9.19 15.98
CA ASN A 349 4.72 8.25 16.40
C ASN A 349 4.33 7.52 17.69
N GLU A 350 3.70 8.20 18.66
CA GLU A 350 3.14 7.56 19.85
C GLU A 350 2.03 6.56 19.49
N CYS A 351 1.16 6.92 18.54
CA CYS A 351 0.09 6.04 18.07
C CYS A 351 0.59 4.75 17.41
N LEU A 352 1.83 4.68 16.89
CA LEU A 352 2.37 3.43 16.34
C LEU A 352 2.41 2.29 17.37
N ALA A 353 2.61 2.63 18.64
CA ALA A 353 2.66 1.67 19.75
C ALA A 353 1.25 1.29 20.25
N ASN A 354 0.20 1.99 19.83
CA ASN A 354 -1.16 1.71 20.27
C ASN A 354 -1.67 0.39 19.67
N SER A 355 -1.83 -0.63 20.51
CA SER A 355 -2.37 -1.94 20.15
C SER A 355 -3.90 -2.01 20.17
N GLY A 356 -4.60 -0.90 20.41
CA GLY A 356 -6.06 -0.86 20.46
C GLY A 356 -6.68 -1.44 21.74
N GLU A 357 -7.99 -1.70 21.72
CA GLU A 357 -8.72 -2.27 22.85
C GLU A 357 -8.27 -3.70 23.18
N GLU A 358 -7.57 -3.85 24.30
CA GLU A 358 -6.92 -5.11 24.72
C GLU A 358 -7.88 -6.30 24.81
N LYS A 359 -9.07 -6.12 25.40
CA LYS A 359 -10.06 -7.19 25.55
C LYS A 359 -10.48 -7.77 24.20
N LYS A 360 -10.80 -6.88 23.23
CA LYS A 360 -11.21 -7.28 21.88
C LYS A 360 -10.05 -7.92 21.12
N ARG A 361 -8.84 -7.40 21.29
CA ARG A 361 -7.62 -7.98 20.69
C ARG A 361 -7.41 -9.42 21.16
N VAL A 362 -7.35 -9.65 22.47
CA VAL A 362 -7.14 -10.98 23.05
C VAL A 362 -8.23 -11.96 22.63
N GLU A 363 -9.49 -11.53 22.66
CA GLU A 363 -10.62 -12.33 22.22
C GLU A 363 -10.55 -12.71 20.73
N PHE A 364 -10.19 -11.74 19.88
CA PHE A 364 -10.02 -11.99 18.45
C PHE A 364 -8.85 -12.95 18.17
N LEU A 365 -7.71 -12.76 18.82
CA LEU A 365 -6.54 -13.63 18.66
C LEU A 365 -6.82 -15.06 19.12
N LYS A 366 -7.65 -15.25 20.16
CA LYS A 366 -8.13 -16.58 20.55
C LYS A 366 -8.93 -17.23 19.41
N SER A 367 -9.83 -16.48 18.78
CA SER A 367 -10.62 -16.98 17.63
C SER A 367 -9.72 -17.40 16.45
N ILE A 368 -8.71 -16.58 16.13
CA ILE A 368 -7.72 -16.90 15.10
C ILE A 368 -6.97 -18.20 15.44
N ASN A 369 -6.47 -18.32 16.66
CA ASN A 369 -5.74 -19.52 17.11
C ASN A 369 -6.60 -20.78 17.07
N ASP A 370 -7.88 -20.69 17.43
CA ASP A 370 -8.80 -21.83 17.40
C ASP A 370 -9.08 -22.31 15.97
N ILE A 371 -9.13 -21.40 14.99
CA ILE A 371 -9.30 -21.75 13.57
C ILE A 371 -7.99 -22.25 12.97
N TYR A 372 -6.87 -21.60 13.29
CA TYR A 372 -5.52 -22.00 12.86
C TYR A 372 -5.22 -23.45 13.26
N LYS A 373 -5.56 -23.84 14.49
CA LYS A 373 -5.42 -25.24 14.96
C LYS A 373 -6.24 -26.26 14.15
N LYS A 374 -7.34 -25.82 13.50
CA LYS A 374 -8.23 -26.68 12.71
C LYS A 374 -7.87 -26.71 11.22
N THR A 375 -7.40 -25.58 10.68
CA THR A 375 -7.25 -25.36 9.23
C THR A 375 -5.79 -25.25 8.77
N GLY A 376 -4.84 -25.13 9.71
CA GLY A 376 -3.42 -25.07 9.43
C GLY A 376 -2.90 -23.65 9.16
N LYS A 377 -1.80 -23.57 8.41
CA LYS A 377 -1.00 -22.35 8.19
C LYS A 377 -1.47 -21.48 7.03
N ASP A 378 -2.53 -21.86 6.32
CA ASP A 378 -3.06 -21.04 5.23
C ASP A 378 -3.79 -19.82 5.81
N TYR A 379 -3.17 -18.65 5.65
CA TYR A 379 -3.70 -17.37 6.14
C TYR A 379 -5.09 -17.07 5.56
N ILE A 380 -5.26 -17.22 4.25
CA ILE A 380 -6.52 -16.89 3.58
C ILE A 380 -7.63 -17.79 4.11
N ASN A 381 -7.35 -19.10 4.20
CA ASN A 381 -8.30 -20.07 4.71
C ASN A 381 -8.68 -19.78 6.17
N VAL A 382 -7.73 -19.46 7.05
CA VAL A 382 -8.02 -19.11 8.46
C VAL A 382 -8.94 -17.89 8.55
N ILE A 383 -8.63 -16.82 7.82
CA ILE A 383 -9.42 -15.58 7.87
C ILE A 383 -10.82 -15.79 7.30
N GLN A 384 -10.95 -16.48 6.18
CA GLN A 384 -12.25 -16.76 5.55
C GLN A 384 -13.14 -17.65 6.44
N ASN A 385 -12.57 -18.50 7.29
CA ASN A 385 -13.32 -19.33 8.24
C ASN A 385 -13.72 -18.63 9.54
N LEU A 386 -13.38 -17.35 9.73
CA LEU A 386 -13.90 -16.58 10.87
C LEU A 386 -15.42 -16.46 10.78
N ASN A 387 -16.11 -16.78 11.87
CA ASN A 387 -17.55 -16.54 11.99
C ASN A 387 -17.85 -15.03 12.11
N GLU A 388 -19.12 -14.66 11.94
CA GLU A 388 -19.56 -13.26 11.95
C GLU A 388 -19.21 -12.53 13.26
N TYR A 389 -19.31 -13.23 14.40
CA TYR A 389 -18.99 -12.66 15.70
C TYR A 389 -17.49 -12.31 15.80
N SER A 390 -16.60 -13.26 15.51
CA SER A 390 -15.15 -13.04 15.54
C SER A 390 -14.73 -11.93 14.57
N ARG A 391 -15.33 -11.86 13.37
CA ARG A 391 -15.09 -10.75 12.43
C ARG A 391 -15.48 -9.40 13.02
N LYS A 392 -16.65 -9.30 13.67
CA LYS A 392 -17.10 -8.08 14.35
C LYS A 392 -16.15 -7.67 15.47
N VAL A 393 -15.67 -8.61 16.28
CA VAL A 393 -14.70 -8.34 17.36
C VAL A 393 -13.39 -7.80 16.79
N GLY A 394 -12.81 -8.48 15.80
CA GLY A 394 -11.57 -8.04 15.15
C GLY A 394 -11.70 -6.69 14.45
N THR A 395 -12.83 -6.47 13.76
CA THR A 395 -13.11 -5.19 13.10
C THR A 395 -13.22 -4.07 14.13
N SER A 396 -13.93 -4.32 15.24
CA SER A 396 -14.08 -3.35 16.33
C SER A 396 -12.75 -3.03 17.01
N TRP A 397 -11.89 -4.03 17.19
CA TRP A 397 -10.52 -3.85 17.67
C TRP A 397 -9.71 -2.93 16.75
N LEU A 398 -9.66 -3.20 15.44
CA LEU A 398 -8.91 -2.36 14.50
C LEU A 398 -9.49 -0.95 14.37
N LEU A 399 -10.82 -0.82 14.37
CA LEU A 399 -11.48 0.49 14.40
C LEU A 399 -11.15 1.29 15.66
N SER A 400 -10.89 0.64 16.80
CA SER A 400 -10.47 1.34 18.02
C SER A 400 -9.12 2.04 17.82
N ILE A 401 -8.19 1.42 17.08
CA ILE A 401 -6.89 2.01 16.73
C ILE A 401 -7.11 3.21 15.81
N VAL A 402 -7.85 3.01 14.70
CA VAL A 402 -8.10 4.07 13.72
C VAL A 402 -8.79 5.28 14.37
N LYS A 403 -9.83 5.04 15.18
CA LYS A 403 -10.57 6.10 15.88
C LYS A 403 -9.70 6.80 16.91
N ASN A 404 -8.91 6.06 17.69
CA ASN A 404 -8.01 6.65 18.67
C ASN A 404 -7.00 7.57 17.98
N THR A 405 -6.28 7.08 16.97
CA THR A 405 -5.32 7.91 16.22
C THR A 405 -5.98 9.15 15.66
N ARG A 406 -7.11 9.00 14.94
CA ARG A 406 -7.82 10.14 14.36
C ARG A 406 -8.21 11.17 15.42
N ASN A 407 -8.82 10.75 16.52
CA ASN A 407 -9.27 11.66 17.56
C ASN A 407 -8.08 12.35 18.26
N THR A 408 -7.00 11.62 18.53
CA THR A 408 -5.76 12.18 19.10
C THR A 408 -5.21 13.28 18.21
N ILE A 409 -5.16 13.09 16.89
CA ILE A 409 -4.67 14.12 15.97
C ILE A 409 -5.65 15.29 15.83
N LEU A 410 -6.94 15.02 15.72
CA LEU A 410 -7.97 16.07 15.58
C LEU A 410 -8.11 16.94 16.84
N ASN A 411 -7.67 16.48 18.01
CA ASN A 411 -7.60 17.32 19.22
C ASN A 411 -6.65 18.51 19.06
N TYR A 412 -5.63 18.40 18.20
CA TYR A 412 -4.75 19.52 17.84
C TYR A 412 -5.30 20.37 16.68
N LEU A 413 -6.40 19.93 16.08
CA LEU A 413 -6.99 20.51 14.88
C LEU A 413 -8.50 20.82 15.07
N PRO A 414 -8.93 21.59 16.10
CA PRO A 414 -10.34 21.85 16.38
C PRO A 414 -11.11 22.49 15.21
N SER A 415 -10.46 23.27 14.35
CA SER A 415 -11.09 23.88 13.17
C SER A 415 -11.40 22.89 12.02
N PHE A 416 -10.99 21.63 12.17
CA PHE A 416 -11.21 20.55 11.21
C PHE A 416 -12.37 19.63 11.61
N ASN A 417 -13.02 19.86 12.76
CA ASN A 417 -14.19 19.09 13.19
C ASN A 417 -15.46 19.37 12.39
#